data_AF-A0A7D9KZ42-F1
#
_entry.id   AF-A0A7D9KZ42-F1
#
_cell.length_a   1.000
_cell.length_b   1.000
_cell.length_c   1.000
_cell.angle_alpha   90.00
_cell.angle_beta   90.00
_cell.angle_gamma   90.00
#
_symmetry.space_group_name_H-M   'P 1'
#
loop_
_entity.id
_entity.type
_entity.pdbx_description
1 polymer ?
#
loop_
_entity_poly.entity_id
_entity_poly.type
_entity_poly.pdbx_seq_one_letter_code
_entity_poly.pdbx_strand_id
1 'polypeptide(L)'
;MDLTSGVTAIQDLKATMTSYRSDQQFDLFLEEANSLAEKCGNEVLHGSFTFNDCNPTALQSKRRRTLPAHLADGQNILDMPNLRCNRPDGESELECFRRELYLPFLDRILRELNKRFSEKACEMMTLAATFHPRNLAEDNAPKVEKIAQFYKLSSNR
;
A
#
# COMPACT_ATOMS: atom_id res chain seq x y z
N MET A 1 -1.88 0.95 -23.11
CA MET A 1 -2.60 0.25 -22.03
C MET A 1 -4.04 0.71 -22.10
N ASP A 2 -5.00 -0.21 -22.24
CA ASP A 2 -6.42 0.15 -22.23
C ASP A 2 -6.95 0.27 -20.79
N LEU A 3 -8.03 1.01 -20.60
CA LEU A 3 -8.62 1.26 -19.28
C LEU A 3 -9.05 -0.03 -18.59
N THR A 4 -9.50 -1.02 -19.36
CA THR A 4 -9.85 -2.37 -18.91
C THR A 4 -8.67 -3.09 -18.28
N SER A 5 -7.51 -3.13 -18.95
CA SER A 5 -6.28 -3.73 -18.44
C SER A 5 -5.79 -3.02 -17.18
N GLY A 6 -5.95 -1.69 -17.10
CA GLY A 6 -5.67 -0.94 -15.89
C GLY A 6 -6.55 -1.38 -14.70
N VAL A 7 -7.86 -1.55 -14.93
CA VAL A 7 -8.79 -2.03 -13.91
C VAL A 7 -8.44 -3.46 -13.47
N THR A 8 -8.11 -4.36 -14.40
CA THR A 8 -7.65 -5.72 -14.07
C THR A 8 -6.41 -5.70 -13.19
N ALA A 9 -5.38 -4.91 -13.55
CA ALA A 9 -4.16 -4.81 -12.76
C ALA A 9 -4.41 -4.32 -11.32
N ILE A 10 -5.37 -3.41 -11.13
CA ILE A 10 -5.78 -2.95 -9.79
C ILE A 10 -6.49 -4.06 -9.01
N GLN A 11 -7.36 -4.84 -9.67
CA GLN A 11 -8.04 -5.97 -9.04
C GLN A 11 -7.04 -7.05 -8.63
N ASP A 12 -6.08 -7.36 -9.50
CA ASP A 12 -4.99 -8.29 -9.22
C ASP A 12 -4.15 -7.80 -8.03
N LEU A 13 -3.78 -6.52 -8.00
CA LEU A 13 -3.05 -5.93 -6.88
C LEU A 13 -3.82 -6.06 -5.55
N LYS A 14 -5.15 -5.83 -5.56
CA LYS A 14 -5.98 -6.03 -4.36
C LYS A 14 -5.98 -7.50 -3.92
N ALA A 15 -6.05 -8.43 -4.86
CA ALA A 15 -5.99 -9.85 -4.57
C ALA A 15 -4.63 -10.25 -3.97
N THR A 16 -3.53 -9.77 -4.55
CA THR A 16 -2.17 -9.98 -4.04
C THR A 16 -1.99 -9.38 -2.64
N MET A 17 -2.44 -8.16 -2.40
CA MET A 17 -2.35 -7.54 -1.07
C MET A 17 -3.19 -8.28 -0.03
N THR A 18 -4.27 -8.95 -0.45
CA THR A 18 -5.09 -9.80 0.42
C THR A 18 -4.41 -11.12 0.73
N SER A 19 -3.67 -11.73 -0.23
CA SER A 19 -2.97 -13.00 0.01
C SER A 19 -1.84 -12.87 1.02
N TYR A 20 -1.20 -11.70 1.10
CA TYR A 20 -0.17 -11.39 2.11
C TYR A 20 -0.64 -11.49 3.57
N ARG A 21 -1.96 -11.58 3.84
CA ARG A 21 -2.46 -11.77 5.21
C ARG A 21 -2.21 -13.18 5.77
N SER A 22 -2.00 -14.17 4.89
CA SER A 22 -1.82 -15.57 5.30
C SER A 22 -0.56 -15.78 6.13
N ASP A 23 -0.59 -16.75 7.04
CA ASP A 23 0.56 -17.15 7.88
C ASP A 23 1.78 -17.47 7.01
N GLN A 24 1.58 -18.27 5.96
CA GLN A 24 2.63 -18.65 5.02
C GLN A 24 3.32 -17.43 4.37
N GLN A 25 2.58 -16.39 4.01
CA GLN A 25 3.16 -15.19 3.40
C GLN A 25 3.91 -14.33 4.42
N PHE A 26 3.47 -14.36 5.68
CA PHE A 26 4.19 -13.70 6.76
C PHE A 26 5.52 -14.39 7.05
N ASP A 27 5.55 -15.73 7.06
CA ASP A 27 6.79 -16.50 7.23
C ASP A 27 7.79 -16.23 6.10
N LEU A 28 7.31 -16.24 4.85
CA LEU A 28 8.14 -15.89 3.68
C LEU A 28 8.69 -14.47 3.76
N PHE A 29 7.85 -13.51 4.19
CA PHE A 29 8.29 -12.13 4.40
C PHE A 29 9.43 -12.05 5.42
N LEU A 30 9.34 -12.81 6.52
CA LEU A 30 10.39 -12.84 7.54
C LEU A 30 11.68 -13.49 7.02
N GLU A 31 11.58 -14.59 6.30
CA GLU A 31 12.73 -15.24 5.67
C GLU A 31 13.45 -14.30 4.71
N GLU A 32 12.71 -13.59 3.86
CA GLU A 32 13.26 -12.63 2.92
C GLU A 32 13.87 -11.40 3.63
N ALA A 33 13.18 -10.87 4.65
CA ALA A 33 13.68 -9.75 5.44
C ALA A 33 14.98 -10.10 6.17
N ASN A 34 15.07 -11.32 6.73
CA ASN A 34 16.29 -11.81 7.38
C ASN A 34 17.41 -12.01 6.35
N SER A 35 17.12 -12.62 5.20
CA SER A 35 18.09 -12.79 4.12
C SER A 35 18.62 -11.45 3.60
N LEU A 36 17.76 -10.44 3.49
CA LEU A 36 18.14 -9.10 3.09
C LEU A 36 18.99 -8.41 4.16
N ALA A 37 18.60 -8.54 5.43
CA ALA A 37 19.37 -8.00 6.55
C ALA A 37 20.78 -8.60 6.63
N GLU A 38 20.93 -9.90 6.38
CA GLU A 38 22.24 -10.56 6.31
C GLU A 38 23.09 -10.02 5.15
N LYS A 39 22.50 -9.85 3.95
CA LYS A 39 23.19 -9.26 2.80
C LYS A 39 23.65 -7.83 3.09
N CYS A 40 22.78 -6.99 3.62
CA CYS A 40 23.12 -5.60 3.96
C CYS A 40 24.10 -5.50 5.14
N GLY A 41 23.99 -6.38 6.14
CA GLY A 41 24.93 -6.47 7.25
C GLY A 41 26.34 -6.85 6.79
N ASN A 42 26.44 -7.78 5.82
CA ASN A 42 27.69 -8.17 5.20
C ASN A 42 28.30 -7.05 4.34
N GLU A 43 27.47 -6.22 3.69
CA GLU A 43 27.93 -5.03 2.95
C GLU A 43 28.46 -3.92 3.89
N VAL A 44 27.83 -3.73 5.06
CA VAL A 44 28.28 -2.75 6.06
C VAL A 44 29.59 -3.18 6.75
N LEU A 45 29.83 -4.50 6.91
CA LEU A 45 31.10 -5.01 7.46
C LEU A 45 32.27 -4.92 6.47
N HIS A 46 32.02 -4.80 5.17
CA HIS A 46 33.06 -4.69 4.14
C HIS A 46 33.49 -3.25 3.84
N GLY A 47 32.73 -2.25 4.32
CA GLY A 47 33.07 -0.83 4.28
C GLY A 47 33.54 -0.35 5.64
N SER A 48 34.85 -0.31 5.86
CA SER A 48 35.52 0.26 7.04
C SER A 48 34.86 1.57 7.50
N PHE A 49 34.05 1.49 8.56
CA PHE A 49 33.75 2.61 9.44
C PHE A 49 34.21 2.22 10.83
N THR A 50 35.33 2.79 11.26
CA THR A 50 35.90 2.62 12.59
C THR A 50 34.91 3.08 13.65
N PHE A 51 34.28 2.12 14.31
CA PHE A 51 33.42 2.29 15.49
C PHE A 51 34.32 2.56 16.71
N ASN A 52 34.84 3.78 16.86
CA ASN A 52 35.65 4.11 18.04
C ASN A 52 35.46 5.53 18.58
N ASP A 53 34.30 6.15 18.37
CA ASP A 53 33.94 7.40 19.07
C ASP A 53 32.43 7.47 19.33
N CYS A 54 31.94 6.75 20.34
CA CYS A 54 30.62 7.01 20.92
C CYS A 54 30.68 6.82 22.45
N ASN A 55 31.26 7.83 23.10
CA ASN A 55 31.12 8.05 24.54
C ASN A 55 29.70 8.60 24.81
N PRO A 56 28.87 8.04 25.72
CA PRO A 56 27.44 8.34 25.80
C PRO A 56 27.15 9.57 26.68
N THR A 57 27.86 10.68 26.48
CA THR A 57 27.59 11.91 27.25
C THR A 57 27.98 13.18 26.49
N ALA A 58 27.21 13.59 25.49
CA ALA A 58 27.20 14.99 25.02
C ALA A 58 25.94 15.28 24.19
N LEU A 59 25.16 16.25 24.68
CA LEU A 59 24.08 16.90 23.95
C LEU A 59 24.50 17.30 22.52
N GLN A 60 23.59 17.14 21.55
CA GLN A 60 23.15 18.27 20.72
C GLN A 60 22.00 17.90 19.79
N SER A 61 20.91 18.66 19.95
CA SER A 61 19.81 18.80 19.00
C SER A 61 20.33 19.14 17.61
N LYS A 62 20.27 18.20 16.66
CA LYS A 62 20.37 18.53 15.24
C LYS A 62 19.00 18.32 14.59
N ARG A 63 18.39 19.45 14.26
CA ARG A 63 17.10 19.61 13.55
C ARG A 63 16.93 18.49 12.51
N ARG A 64 15.90 17.65 12.71
CA ARG A 64 15.33 16.84 11.63
C ARG A 64 14.93 17.80 10.51
N ARG A 65 15.54 17.66 9.32
CA ARG A 65 15.07 18.36 8.12
C ARG A 65 13.69 17.80 7.79
N THR A 66 12.64 18.51 8.16
CA THR A 66 11.28 18.22 7.71
C THR A 66 11.19 18.56 6.23
N LEU A 67 10.79 17.59 5.42
CA LEU A 67 10.41 17.81 4.02
C LEU A 67 9.27 18.84 3.95
N PRO A 68 9.18 19.64 2.87
CA PRO A 68 8.17 20.68 2.73
C PRO A 68 6.75 20.14 2.91
N ALA A 69 5.94 20.83 3.72
CA ALA A 69 4.58 20.47 4.10
C ALA A 69 3.54 20.48 2.95
N HIS A 70 3.97 20.58 1.68
CA HIS A 70 3.07 20.61 0.51
C HIS A 70 2.92 19.23 -0.16
N LEU A 71 3.09 18.15 0.60
CA LEU A 71 2.62 16.80 0.26
C LEU A 71 1.56 16.32 1.28
N ALA A 72 0.95 17.24 2.02
CA ALA A 72 0.17 17.01 3.25
C ALA A 72 -1.18 16.27 3.09
N ASP A 73 -1.53 15.75 1.91
CA ASP A 73 -2.62 14.76 1.78
C ASP A 73 -2.09 13.31 1.74
N GLY A 74 -0.77 13.13 1.77
CA GLY A 74 -0.12 11.84 1.90
C GLY A 74 0.32 11.60 3.34
N GLN A 75 -0.61 11.20 4.20
CA GLN A 75 -0.28 10.59 5.49
C GLN A 75 0.78 9.51 5.21
N ASN A 76 2.04 9.71 5.63
CA ASN A 76 3.11 8.75 5.37
C ASN A 76 2.64 7.39 5.88
N ILE A 77 2.84 6.33 5.08
CA ILE A 77 2.42 4.98 5.46
C ILE A 77 3.08 4.58 6.81
N LEU A 78 4.21 5.21 7.14
CA LEU A 78 4.97 5.05 8.38
C LEU A 78 4.52 5.94 9.55
N ASP A 79 3.67 6.94 9.32
CA ASP A 79 3.04 7.70 10.40
C ASP A 79 1.88 6.87 10.96
N MET A 80 2.20 5.81 11.71
CA MET A 80 1.24 5.04 12.51
C MET A 80 1.22 5.61 13.93
N PRO A 81 0.16 6.33 14.33
CA PRO A 81 0.17 7.12 15.56
C PRO A 81 0.07 6.31 16.86
N ASN A 82 -0.14 4.99 16.83
CA ASN A 82 -0.39 4.21 18.05
C ASN A 82 0.09 2.75 17.99
N LEU A 83 1.41 2.53 17.87
CA LEU A 83 1.98 1.23 18.28
C LEU A 83 2.01 1.13 19.80
N ARG A 84 0.84 1.08 20.42
CA ARG A 84 0.73 0.66 21.81
C ARG A 84 0.77 -0.86 21.78
N CYS A 85 1.96 -1.47 21.93
CA CYS A 85 2.06 -2.91 22.15
C CYS A 85 1.43 -3.17 23.53
N ASN A 86 0.11 -3.33 23.55
CA ASN A 86 -0.64 -3.87 24.68
C ASN A 86 -0.32 -5.36 24.69
N ARG A 87 0.91 -5.69 25.09
CA ARG A 87 1.45 -7.04 25.06
C ARG A 87 0.63 -7.89 26.03
N PRO A 88 -0.12 -8.90 25.58
CA PRO A 88 -0.62 -9.94 26.46
C PRO A 88 0.59 -10.69 27.03
N ASP A 89 0.58 -11.00 28.33
CA ASP A 89 1.66 -11.75 28.96
C ASP A 89 1.87 -13.09 28.23
N GLY A 90 3.08 -13.31 27.72
CA GLY A 90 3.48 -14.53 27.00
C GLY A 90 3.49 -14.45 25.47
N GLU A 91 3.12 -13.33 24.86
CA GLU A 91 3.16 -13.19 23.40
C GLU A 91 4.59 -12.99 22.85
N SER A 92 4.89 -13.68 21.75
CA SER A 92 6.14 -13.52 20.98
C SER A 92 6.26 -12.10 20.41
N GLU A 93 7.48 -11.55 20.39
CA GLU A 93 7.74 -10.24 19.77
C GLU A 93 7.34 -10.23 18.29
N LEU A 94 7.48 -11.38 17.62
CA LEU A 94 7.09 -11.59 16.24
C LEU A 94 5.58 -11.46 16.05
N GLU A 95 4.79 -11.96 17.00
CA GLU A 95 3.33 -11.87 16.98
C GLU A 95 2.84 -10.46 17.32
N CYS A 96 3.50 -9.74 18.26
CA CYS A 96 3.21 -8.31 18.45
C CYS A 96 3.54 -7.52 17.16
N PHE A 97 4.67 -7.78 16.50
CA PHE A 97 4.99 -7.15 15.21
C PHE A 97 3.94 -7.47 14.14
N ARG A 98 3.54 -8.73 14.03
CA ARG A 98 2.55 -9.18 13.06
C ARG A 98 1.22 -8.45 13.24
N ARG A 99 0.73 -8.38 14.48
CA ARG A 99 -0.56 -7.76 14.82
C ARG A 99 -0.53 -6.24 14.76
N GLU A 100 0.52 -5.60 15.27
CA GLU A 100 0.54 -4.14 15.46
C GLU A 100 1.10 -3.39 14.24
N LEU A 101 1.92 -4.05 13.42
CA LEU A 101 2.58 -3.43 12.27
C LEU A 101 2.20 -4.06 10.95
N TYR A 102 2.47 -5.35 10.78
CA TYR A 102 2.35 -6.01 9.48
C TYR A 102 0.92 -6.00 8.95
N LEU A 103 -0.05 -6.49 9.73
CA LEU A 103 -1.45 -6.53 9.32
C LEU A 103 -2.06 -5.12 9.17
N PRO A 104 -1.87 -4.17 10.11
CA PRO A 104 -2.39 -2.80 9.97
C PRO A 104 -1.82 -2.05 8.77
N PHE A 105 -0.57 -2.32 8.39
CA PHE A 105 0.04 -1.78 7.18
C PHE A 105 -0.68 -2.28 5.92
N LEU A 106 -0.90 -3.59 5.81
CA LEU A 106 -1.67 -4.19 4.70
C LEU A 106 -3.09 -3.63 4.65
N ASP A 107 -3.75 -3.49 5.80
CA ASP A 107 -5.08 -2.88 5.92
C ASP A 107 -5.13 -1.45 5.38
N ARG A 108 -4.08 -0.67 5.65
CA ARG A 108 -4.00 0.71 5.16
C ARG A 108 -3.86 0.76 3.65
N ILE A 109 -3.03 -0.09 3.05
CA ILE A 109 -2.88 -0.18 1.59
C ILE A 109 -4.21 -0.60 0.96
N LEU A 110 -4.84 -1.66 1.47
CA LEU A 110 -6.12 -2.16 0.97
C LEU A 110 -7.23 -1.09 1.09
N ARG A 111 -7.26 -0.35 2.20
CA ARG A 111 -8.20 0.75 2.40
C ARG A 111 -8.02 1.86 1.38
N GLU A 112 -6.78 2.27 1.12
CA GLU A 112 -6.49 3.29 0.10
C GLU A 112 -6.80 2.81 -1.32
N LEU A 113 -6.49 1.55 -1.65
CA LEU A 113 -6.86 0.94 -2.93
C LEU A 113 -8.37 0.88 -3.11
N ASN A 114 -9.12 0.51 -2.07
CA ASN A 114 -10.58 0.46 -2.12
C ASN A 114 -11.22 1.85 -2.19
N LYS A 115 -10.63 2.85 -1.52
CA LYS A 115 -11.08 4.24 -1.59
C LYS A 115 -10.88 4.84 -2.97
N ARG A 116 -9.69 4.65 -3.57
CA ARG A 116 -9.33 5.23 -4.88
C ARG A 116 -9.95 4.47 -6.05
N PHE A 117 -10.08 3.16 -5.92
CA PHE A 117 -10.62 2.27 -6.94
C PHE A 117 -11.85 1.54 -6.41
N SER A 118 -12.89 2.32 -6.11
CA SER A 118 -14.19 1.75 -5.76
C SER A 118 -14.74 0.93 -6.92
N GLU A 119 -15.57 -0.06 -6.62
CA GLU A 119 -16.20 -0.91 -7.65
C GLU A 119 -16.89 -0.07 -8.73
N LYS A 120 -17.64 0.95 -8.30
CA LYS A 120 -18.30 1.91 -9.19
C LYS A 120 -17.32 2.69 -10.07
N ALA A 121 -16.18 3.13 -9.53
CA ALA A 121 -15.16 3.84 -10.32
C ALA A 121 -14.51 2.91 -11.36
N CYS A 122 -14.19 1.67 -10.98
CA CYS A 122 -13.67 0.66 -11.87
C CYS A 122 -14.66 0.27 -12.96
N GLU A 123 -15.95 0.13 -12.62
CA GLU A 123 -17.01 -0.12 -13.59
C GLU A 123 -17.13 1.03 -14.59
N MET A 124 -17.13 2.28 -14.12
CA MET A 124 -17.17 3.46 -14.99
C MET A 124 -15.95 3.55 -15.92
N MET A 125 -14.74 3.25 -15.43
CA MET A 125 -13.53 3.20 -16.26
C MET A 125 -13.62 2.11 -17.33
N THR A 126 -14.16 0.94 -16.97
CA THR A 126 -14.36 -0.19 -17.88
C THR A 126 -15.39 0.15 -18.96
N LEU A 127 -16.50 0.77 -18.56
CA LEU A 127 -17.54 1.23 -19.46
C LEU A 127 -17.03 2.36 -20.36
N ALA A 128 -16.22 3.29 -19.85
CA ALA A 128 -15.63 4.37 -20.64
C ALA A 128 -14.69 3.86 -21.74
N ALA A 129 -14.06 2.69 -21.56
CA ALA A 129 -13.24 2.05 -22.59
C ALA A 129 -14.01 1.72 -23.88
N THR A 130 -15.35 1.66 -23.83
CA THR A 130 -16.21 1.40 -25.00
C THR A 130 -16.29 2.59 -25.95
N PHE A 131 -16.03 3.80 -25.46
CA PHE A 131 -15.95 5.01 -26.30
C PHE A 131 -14.61 5.15 -27.01
N HIS A 132 -13.67 4.23 -26.81
CA HIS A 132 -12.42 4.25 -27.56
C HIS A 132 -12.74 4.01 -29.05
N PRO A 133 -12.20 4.80 -30.00
CA PRO A 133 -12.47 4.66 -31.45
C PRO A 133 -12.28 3.26 -32.03
N ARG A 134 -11.44 2.43 -31.41
CA ARG A 134 -11.20 1.03 -31.81
C ARG A 134 -12.28 0.06 -31.35
N ASN A 135 -13.10 0.47 -30.39
CA ASN A 135 -14.14 -0.32 -29.74
C ASN A 135 -15.56 0.20 -30.08
N LEU A 136 -15.70 1.24 -30.91
CA LEU A 136 -17.01 1.76 -31.33
C LEU A 136 -17.64 0.81 -32.37
N ALA A 137 -18.31 -0.23 -31.87
CA ALA A 137 -19.12 -1.19 -32.61
C ALA A 137 -20.55 -1.21 -32.04
N GLU A 138 -21.56 -1.57 -32.84
CA GLU A 138 -22.98 -1.62 -32.42
C GLU A 138 -23.20 -2.51 -31.17
N ASP A 139 -22.36 -3.53 -30.97
CA ASP A 139 -22.36 -4.43 -29.81
C ASP A 139 -22.13 -3.72 -28.45
N ASN A 140 -21.71 -2.45 -28.45
CA ASN A 140 -21.49 -1.69 -27.22
C ASN A 140 -22.66 -0.77 -26.82
N ALA A 141 -23.77 -0.77 -27.58
CA ALA A 141 -25.02 -0.09 -27.22
C ALA A 141 -25.47 -0.31 -25.75
N PRO A 142 -25.50 -1.54 -25.19
CA PRO A 142 -25.90 -1.74 -23.79
C PRO A 142 -24.93 -1.13 -22.78
N LYS A 143 -23.65 -1.01 -23.11
CA LYS A 143 -22.64 -0.38 -22.23
C LYS A 143 -22.79 1.14 -22.24
N VAL A 144 -23.09 1.73 -23.40
CA VAL A 144 -23.39 3.16 -23.52
C VAL A 144 -24.69 3.50 -22.77
N GLU A 145 -25.71 2.64 -22.84
CA GLU A 145 -26.96 2.83 -22.09
C GLU A 145 -26.73 2.80 -20.57
N LYS A 146 -25.92 1.86 -20.07
CA LYS A 146 -25.53 1.82 -18.64
C LYS A 146 -24.85 3.12 -18.19
N ILE A 147 -23.96 3.69 -19.01
CA ILE A 147 -23.29 4.97 -18.71
C ILE A 147 -24.33 6.11 -18.64
N ALA A 148 -25.28 6.15 -19.58
CA ALA A 148 -26.33 7.16 -19.59
C ALA A 148 -27.24 7.07 -18.35
N GLN A 149 -27.57 5.84 -17.88
CA GLN A 149 -28.33 5.62 -16.65
C GLN A 149 -27.59 6.15 -15.41
N PHE A 150 -26.26 5.97 -15.34
CA PHE A 150 -25.44 6.52 -14.25
C PHE A 150 -25.53 8.05 -14.16
N TYR A 151 -25.48 8.77 -15.29
CA TYR A 151 -25.59 10.23 -15.29
C TYR A 151 -27.02 10.71 -14.99
N LYS A 152 -28.06 10.00 -15.44
CA LYS A 152 -29.46 10.30 -15.07
C LYS A 152 -29.70 10.20 -13.56
N LEU A 153 -29.14 9.19 -12.90
CA LEU A 153 -29.23 9.02 -11.44
C LEU A 153 -28.46 10.10 -10.67
N SER A 154 -27.42 10.66 -11.27
CA SER A 154 -26.59 11.72 -10.69
C SER A 154 -27.26 13.10 -10.76
N SER A 155 -28.13 13.31 -11.75
CA SER A 155 -28.85 14.58 -12.00
C SER A 155 -30.05 14.81 -11.06
N ASN A 156 -30.48 13.79 -10.32
CA ASN A 156 -31.61 13.84 -9.38
C ASN A 156 -31.17 13.97 -7.91
N ARG A 157 -29.91 14.36 -7.66
CA ARG A 157 -29.36 14.72 -6.35
C ARG A 157 -28.97 16.19 -6.35
#